data_AF-A0A7N8Y5Q9-F1
#
_entry.id   AF-A0A7N8Y5Q9-F1
#
_cell.length_a   1.000
_cell.length_b   1.000
_cell.length_c   1.000
_cell.angle_alpha   90.00
_cell.angle_beta   90.00
_cell.angle_gamma   90.00
#
_symmetry.space_group_name_H-M   'P 1'
#
loop_
_entity.id
_entity.type
_entity.pdbx_description
1 polymer ?
#
loop_
_entity_poly.entity_id
_entity_poly.type
_entity_poly.pdbx_seq_one_letter_code
_entity_poly.pdbx_strand_id
1 'polypeptide(L)'
;MYTSTVCHALQPQAELYLDLLCLYSHEKRKRQTEIEDKRSQLDELVLQLQHLKSKAMRDRWLLQGMGVEEEEARRKQLEQDEEQGKKLEDMIQRLESEIGALENEESKISAKEQVLRERLKETERSIEDLDTNCCFLSK
;
A
#
# COMPACT_ATOMS: atom_id res chain seq x y z
N MET A 1 12.21 11.79 -46.84
CA MET A 1 11.78 12.96 -46.05
C MET A 1 10.75 12.57 -44.99
N TYR A 2 9.63 11.91 -45.36
CA TYR A 2 8.57 11.52 -44.42
C TYR A 2 9.03 10.67 -43.21
N THR A 3 9.94 9.71 -43.43
CA THR A 3 10.47 8.82 -42.38
C THR A 3 11.32 9.54 -41.33
N SER A 4 12.19 10.46 -41.76
CA SER A 4 13.00 11.29 -40.87
C SER A 4 12.13 12.22 -40.00
N THR A 5 11.05 12.79 -40.56
CA THR A 5 10.14 13.65 -39.80
C THR A 5 9.31 12.89 -38.76
N VAL A 6 8.91 11.64 -39.06
CA VAL A 6 8.16 10.80 -38.12
C VAL A 6 9.05 10.26 -37.00
N CYS A 7 10.27 9.82 -37.31
CA CYS A 7 11.25 9.37 -36.31
C CYS A 7 11.61 10.51 -35.32
N HIS A 8 11.89 11.72 -35.84
CA HIS A 8 12.11 12.92 -35.01
C HIS A 8 10.89 13.32 -34.14
N ALA A 9 9.66 12.96 -34.53
CA ALA A 9 8.46 13.25 -33.75
C ALA A 9 8.15 12.20 -32.67
N LEU A 10 8.57 10.95 -32.86
CA LEU A 10 8.35 9.84 -31.91
C LEU A 10 9.41 9.79 -30.79
N GLN A 11 10.62 10.31 -31.03
CA GLN A 11 11.69 10.35 -30.03
C GLN A 11 11.35 11.15 -28.76
N PRO A 12 10.79 12.38 -28.85
CA PRO A 12 10.34 13.13 -27.68
C PRO A 12 9.18 12.45 -26.94
N GLN A 13 8.35 11.68 -27.66
CA GLN A 13 7.24 10.95 -27.06
C GLN A 13 7.72 9.78 -26.19
N ALA A 14 8.77 9.07 -26.61
CA ALA A 14 9.40 8.02 -25.81
C ALA A 14 10.06 8.58 -24.54
N GLU A 15 10.75 9.72 -24.63
CA GLU A 15 11.33 10.42 -23.46
C GLU A 15 10.26 10.80 -22.43
N LEU A 16 9.11 11.33 -22.89
CA LEU A 16 7.98 11.63 -21.99
C LEU A 16 7.42 10.39 -21.29
N TYR A 17 7.39 9.23 -21.95
CA TYR A 17 6.96 7.98 -21.31
C TYR A 17 7.97 7.50 -20.25
N LEU A 18 9.28 7.66 -20.49
CA LEU A 18 10.32 7.33 -19.51
C LEU A 18 10.23 8.22 -18.26
N ASP A 19 10.05 9.54 -18.44
CA ASP A 19 9.87 10.48 -17.33
C ASP A 19 8.62 10.13 -16.52
N LEU A 20 7.50 9.87 -17.21
CA LEU A 20 6.25 9.50 -16.56
C LEU A 20 6.36 8.16 -15.81
N LEU A 21 7.08 7.19 -16.37
CA LEU A 21 7.37 5.91 -15.72
C LEU A 21 8.19 6.09 -14.45
N CYS A 22 9.19 6.97 -14.47
CA CYS A 22 9.98 7.32 -13.29
C CYS A 22 9.08 7.90 -12.18
N LEU A 23 8.17 8.82 -12.52
CA LEU A 23 7.20 9.39 -11.57
C LEU A 23 6.30 8.32 -10.95
N TYR A 24 5.70 7.43 -11.76
CA TYR A 24 4.88 6.34 -11.24
C TYR A 24 5.67 5.37 -10.36
N SER A 25 6.93 5.06 -10.73
CA SER A 25 7.79 4.19 -9.92
C SER A 25 8.15 4.79 -8.56
N HIS A 26 8.31 6.11 -8.48
CA HIS A 26 8.57 6.82 -7.23
C HIS A 26 7.32 6.87 -6.34
N GLU A 27 6.16 7.17 -6.93
CA GLU A 27 4.89 7.17 -6.19
C GLU A 27 4.54 5.77 -5.66
N LYS A 28 4.79 4.73 -6.46
CA LYS A 28 4.64 3.33 -6.05
C LYS A 28 5.49 3.01 -4.82
N ARG A 29 6.79 3.33 -4.85
CA ARG A 29 7.69 3.12 -3.69
C ARG A 29 7.22 3.88 -2.46
N LYS A 30 6.77 5.13 -2.61
CA LYS A 30 6.22 5.91 -1.51
C LYS A 30 5.00 5.22 -0.88
N ARG A 31 4.10 4.68 -1.71
CA ARG A 31 2.93 3.93 -1.20
C ARG A 31 3.32 2.60 -0.55
N GLN A 32 4.32 1.88 -1.07
CA GLN A 32 4.84 0.68 -0.40
C GLN A 32 5.36 0.99 1.00
N THR A 33 6.16 2.05 1.18
CA THR A 33 6.65 2.44 2.50
C THR A 33 5.50 2.81 3.44
N GLU A 34 4.51 3.55 2.97
CA GLU A 34 3.33 3.87 3.80
C GLU A 34 2.54 2.63 4.21
N ILE A 35 2.39 1.64 3.32
CA ILE A 35 1.74 0.36 3.63
C ILE A 35 2.55 -0.42 4.68
N GLU A 36 3.88 -0.48 4.54
CA GLU A 36 4.77 -1.14 5.49
C GLU A 36 4.70 -0.47 6.88
N ASP A 37 4.74 0.85 6.94
CA ASP A 37 4.64 1.62 8.18
C ASP A 37 3.29 1.38 8.88
N LYS A 38 2.17 1.35 8.13
CA LYS A 38 0.84 1.07 8.71
C LYS A 38 0.69 -0.38 9.14
N ARG A 39 1.28 -1.33 8.42
CA ARG A 39 1.30 -2.75 8.83
C ARG A 39 2.08 -2.93 10.12
N SER A 40 3.23 -2.26 10.28
CA SER A 40 3.97 -2.27 11.54
C SER A 40 3.14 -1.73 12.71
N GLN A 41 2.40 -0.63 12.49
CA GLN A 41 1.49 -0.08 13.51
C GLN A 41 0.34 -1.04 13.84
N LEU A 42 -0.21 -1.72 12.83
CA LEU A 42 -1.24 -2.73 13.03
C LEU A 42 -0.74 -3.88 13.90
N ASP A 43 0.47 -4.40 13.62
CA ASP A 43 1.08 -5.47 14.39
C ASP A 43 1.31 -5.07 15.86
N GLU A 44 1.76 -3.84 16.11
CA GLU A 44 1.90 -3.29 17.45
C GLU A 44 0.56 -3.23 18.20
N LEU A 45 -0.50 -2.75 17.55
CA LEU A 45 -1.83 -2.67 18.16
C LEU A 45 -2.44 -4.05 18.41
N VAL A 46 -2.24 -5.00 17.50
CA VAL A 46 -2.66 -6.40 17.68
C VAL A 46 -1.97 -7.02 18.89
N LEU A 47 -0.66 -6.77 19.06
CA LEU A 47 0.09 -7.24 20.21
C LEU A 47 -0.42 -6.59 21.51
N GLN A 48 -0.68 -5.28 21.50
CA GLN A 48 -1.27 -4.58 22.65
C GLN A 48 -2.65 -5.16 23.03
N LEU A 49 -3.51 -5.41 22.05
CA LEU A 49 -4.81 -6.02 22.27
C LEU A 49 -4.67 -7.42 22.89
N GLN A 50 -3.73 -8.23 22.40
CA GLN A 50 -3.45 -9.56 22.96
C GLN A 50 -3.03 -9.48 24.43
N HIS A 51 -2.12 -8.54 24.77
CA HIS A 51 -1.68 -8.33 26.15
C HIS A 51 -2.82 -7.89 27.06
N LEU A 52 -3.65 -6.96 26.59
CA LEU A 52 -4.80 -6.47 27.34
C LEU A 52 -5.83 -7.57 27.58
N LYS A 53 -6.16 -8.36 26.54
CA LYS A 53 -7.06 -9.51 26.65
C LYS A 53 -6.54 -10.56 27.63
N SER A 54 -5.24 -10.84 27.60
CA SER A 54 -4.59 -11.76 28.53
C SER A 54 -4.62 -11.24 29.97
N LYS A 55 -4.42 -9.93 30.16
CA LYS A 55 -4.53 -9.27 31.47
C LYS A 55 -5.96 -9.35 32.01
N ALA A 56 -6.96 -8.95 31.22
CA ALA A 56 -8.37 -8.99 31.61
C ALA A 56 -8.83 -10.40 32.00
N MET A 57 -8.39 -11.44 31.27
CA MET A 57 -8.68 -12.84 31.64
C MET A 57 -8.07 -13.24 32.98
N ARG A 58 -6.82 -12.84 33.26
CA ARG A 58 -6.17 -13.11 34.55
C ARG A 58 -6.90 -12.41 35.68
N ASP A 59 -7.25 -11.13 35.49
CA ASP A 59 -7.92 -10.34 36.52
C ASP A 59 -9.33 -10.90 36.83
N ARG A 60 -10.06 -11.36 35.81
CA ARG A 60 -11.32 -12.09 35.96
C ARG A 60 -11.17 -13.39 36.75
N TRP A 61 -10.10 -14.15 36.52
CA TRP A 61 -9.83 -15.37 37.28
C TRP A 61 -9.53 -15.07 38.75
N LEU A 62 -8.71 -14.05 39.03
CA LEU A 62 -8.35 -13.64 40.38
C LEU A 62 -9.54 -13.09 41.19
N LEU A 63 -10.62 -12.67 40.52
CA LEU A 63 -11.87 -12.20 41.14
C LEU A 63 -12.72 -13.32 41.74
N GLN A 64 -12.60 -14.57 41.27
CA GLN A 64 -13.49 -15.69 41.64
C GLN A 64 -13.32 -16.16 43.10
N GLY A 65 -12.52 -15.49 43.93
CA GLY A 65 -12.24 -15.88 45.32
C GLY A 65 -12.01 -14.74 46.31
N MET A 66 -12.48 -13.52 46.03
CA MET A 66 -12.25 -12.34 46.88
C MET A 66 -13.52 -11.81 47.57
N GLY A 67 -13.35 -10.96 48.59
CA GLY A 67 -14.43 -10.35 49.36
C GLY A 67 -15.12 -9.18 48.65
N VAL A 68 -16.35 -8.88 49.07
CA VAL A 68 -17.33 -8.00 48.38
C VAL A 68 -16.80 -6.58 48.07
N GLU A 69 -15.96 -5.98 48.92
CA GLU A 69 -15.40 -4.63 48.71
C GLU A 69 -14.26 -4.59 47.67
N GLU A 70 -13.34 -5.56 47.70
CA GLU A 70 -12.26 -5.67 46.69
C GLU A 70 -12.82 -6.05 45.31
N GLU A 71 -13.97 -6.73 45.29
CA GLU A 71 -14.64 -7.13 44.06
C GLU A 71 -15.19 -5.94 43.25
N GLU A 72 -15.69 -4.89 43.90
CA GLU A 72 -16.29 -3.75 43.20
C GLU A 72 -15.23 -2.86 42.51
N ALA A 73 -14.10 -2.62 43.17
CA ALA A 73 -12.97 -1.89 42.58
C ALA A 73 -12.36 -2.67 41.39
N ARG A 74 -12.21 -3.98 41.52
CA ARG A 74 -11.72 -4.82 40.41
C ARG A 74 -12.71 -4.98 39.27
N ARG A 75 -14.03 -5.00 39.54
CA ARG A 75 -15.04 -4.98 38.48
C ARG A 75 -14.93 -3.73 37.61
N LYS A 76 -14.74 -2.55 38.21
CA LYS A 76 -14.51 -1.30 37.46
C LYS A 76 -13.23 -1.36 36.62
N GLN A 77 -12.17 -1.98 37.14
CA GLN A 77 -10.94 -2.18 36.38
C GLN A 77 -11.15 -3.11 35.18
N LEU A 78 -11.89 -4.21 35.36
CA LEU A 78 -12.23 -5.13 34.27
C LEU A 78 -13.03 -4.43 33.17
N GLU A 79 -14.03 -3.63 33.55
CA GLU A 79 -14.85 -2.85 32.61
C GLU A 79 -14.01 -1.82 31.82
N GLN A 80 -13.04 -1.16 32.47
CA GLN A 80 -12.08 -0.28 31.79
C GLN A 80 -11.19 -1.04 30.81
N ASP A 81 -10.65 -2.20 31.21
CA ASP A 81 -9.80 -3.02 30.35
C ASP A 81 -10.60 -3.55 29.14
N GLU A 82 -11.88 -3.92 29.33
CA GLU A 82 -12.78 -4.30 28.23
C GLU A 82 -13.09 -3.13 27.28
N GLU A 83 -13.33 -1.92 27.82
CA GLU A 83 -13.55 -0.74 26.99
C GLU A 83 -12.30 -0.34 26.20
N GLN A 84 -11.12 -0.42 26.82
CA GLN A 84 -9.84 -0.23 26.14
C GLN A 84 -9.64 -1.28 25.03
N GLY A 85 -10.03 -2.54 25.27
CA GLY A 85 -9.99 -3.60 24.28
C GLY A 85 -10.82 -3.27 23.05
N LYS A 86 -12.08 -2.83 23.26
CA LYS A 86 -12.97 -2.40 22.16
C LYS A 86 -12.38 -1.24 21.37
N LYS A 87 -11.78 -0.24 22.05
CA LYS A 87 -11.12 0.89 21.39
C LYS A 87 -9.95 0.44 20.51
N LEU A 88 -9.14 -0.51 20.99
CA LEU A 88 -8.04 -1.08 20.20
C LEU A 88 -8.56 -1.89 19.01
N GLU A 89 -9.61 -2.70 19.19
CA GLU A 89 -10.26 -3.44 18.10
C GLU A 89 -10.80 -2.49 17.02
N ASP A 90 -11.45 -1.40 17.41
CA ASP A 90 -11.93 -0.36 16.49
C ASP A 90 -10.78 0.30 15.72
N MET A 91 -9.65 0.58 16.39
CA MET A 91 -8.45 1.15 15.75
C MET A 91 -7.83 0.16 14.75
N ILE A 92 -7.72 -1.11 15.11
CA ILE A 92 -7.23 -2.20 14.25
C ILE A 92 -8.08 -2.28 12.98
N GLN A 93 -9.41 -2.36 13.11
CA GLN A 93 -10.31 -2.46 11.95
C GLN A 93 -10.21 -1.25 11.00
N ARG A 94 -10.05 -0.04 11.56
CA ARG A 94 -9.83 1.18 10.77
C ARG A 94 -8.52 1.13 10.02
N LEU A 95 -7.43 0.72 10.68
CA LEU A 95 -6.12 0.59 10.05
C LEU A 95 -6.09 -0.50 8.98
N GLU A 96 -6.74 -1.64 9.20
CA GLU A 96 -6.91 -2.69 8.18
C GLU A 96 -7.62 -2.15 6.94
N SER A 97 -8.69 -1.37 7.15
CA SER A 97 -9.42 -0.74 6.04
C SER A 97 -8.57 0.28 5.29
N GLU A 98 -7.75 1.06 6.01
CA GLU A 98 -6.85 2.04 5.43
C GLU A 98 -5.70 1.39 4.65
N ILE A 99 -5.12 0.30 5.17
CA ILE A 99 -4.13 -0.52 4.46
C ILE A 99 -4.74 -1.07 3.17
N GLY A 100 -5.94 -1.64 3.22
CA GLY A 100 -6.62 -2.14 2.03
C GLY A 100 -6.92 -1.06 0.97
N ALA A 101 -7.22 0.17 1.41
CA ALA A 101 -7.38 1.30 0.51
C ALA A 101 -6.05 1.68 -0.16
N LEU A 102 -4.95 1.75 0.61
CA LEU A 102 -3.62 2.03 0.08
C LEU A 102 -3.13 0.96 -0.90
N GLU A 103 -3.37 -0.32 -0.61
CA GLU A 103 -3.01 -1.44 -1.50
C GLU A 103 -3.76 -1.37 -2.84
N ASN A 104 -5.03 -0.96 -2.81
CA ASN A 104 -5.79 -0.72 -4.03
C ASN A 104 -5.24 0.48 -4.82
N GLU A 105 -4.82 1.55 -4.16
CA GLU A 105 -4.18 2.70 -4.82
C GLU A 105 -2.83 2.33 -5.43
N GLU A 106 -2.00 1.56 -4.72
CA GLU A 106 -0.74 1.01 -5.23
C GLU A 106 -0.99 0.11 -6.45
N SER A 107 -2.00 -0.76 -6.40
CA SER A 107 -2.39 -1.61 -7.51
C SER A 107 -2.79 -0.80 -8.75
N LYS A 108 -3.52 0.32 -8.57
CA LYS A 108 -3.87 1.23 -9.67
C LYS A 108 -2.64 1.93 -10.25
N ILE A 109 -1.66 2.28 -9.41
CA ILE A 109 -0.38 2.85 -9.87
C ILE A 109 0.37 1.80 -10.70
N SER A 110 0.45 0.56 -10.22
CA SER A 110 1.11 -0.55 -10.92
C SER A 110 0.46 -0.84 -12.28
N ALA A 111 -0.87 -0.80 -12.36
CA ALA A 111 -1.59 -0.95 -13.63
C ALA A 111 -1.26 0.18 -14.63
N LYS A 112 -1.20 1.43 -14.16
CA LYS A 112 -0.81 2.57 -15.00
C LYS A 112 0.65 2.47 -15.46
N GLU A 113 1.54 2.06 -14.56
CA GLU A 113 2.95 1.80 -14.86
C GLU A 113 3.10 0.77 -15.99
N GLN A 114 2.36 -0.34 -15.90
CA GLN A 114 2.39 -1.41 -16.91
C GLN A 114 1.90 -0.94 -18.29
N VAL A 115 0.78 -0.20 -18.33
CA VAL A 115 0.26 0.36 -19.58
C VAL A 115 1.28 1.31 -20.23
N LEU A 116 2.00 2.10 -19.43
CA LEU A 116 3.05 2.98 -19.95
C LEU A 116 4.25 2.22 -20.51
N ARG A 117 4.66 1.12 -19.86
CA ARG A 117 5.73 0.24 -20.37
C ARG A 117 5.35 -0.37 -21.72
N GLU A 118 4.10 -0.79 -21.89
CA GLU A 118 3.60 -1.34 -23.15
C GLU A 118 3.59 -0.28 -24.27
N ARG A 119 3.11 0.92 -23.98
CA ARG A 119 3.11 2.06 -24.93
C ARG A 119 4.52 2.49 -25.33
N LEU A 120 5.46 2.50 -24.39
CA LEU A 120 6.85 2.78 -24.67
C LEU A 120 7.42 1.75 -25.65
N LYS A 121 7.21 0.46 -25.39
CA LYS A 121 7.67 -0.64 -26.26
C LYS A 121 7.05 -0.59 -27.66
N GLU A 122 5.80 -0.18 -27.79
CA GLU A 122 5.15 0.02 -29.08
C GLU A 122 5.75 1.20 -29.85
N THR A 123 6.06 2.28 -29.14
CA THR A 123 6.71 3.48 -29.71
C THR A 123 8.12 3.15 -30.18
N GLU A 124 8.91 2.44 -29.37
CA GLU A 124 10.27 1.99 -29.71
C GLU A 124 10.26 1.09 -30.95
N ARG A 125 9.35 0.10 -31.00
CA ARG A 125 9.23 -0.78 -32.17
C ARG A 125 8.80 -0.04 -33.43
N SER A 126 7.88 0.92 -33.29
CA SER A 126 7.46 1.76 -34.42
C SER A 126 8.63 2.57 -34.98
N ILE A 127 9.54 3.04 -34.11
CA ILE A 127 10.77 3.72 -34.52
C ILE A 127 11.71 2.75 -35.26
N GLU A 128 11.96 1.56 -34.69
CA GLU A 128 12.83 0.52 -35.30
C GLU A 128 12.32 0.06 -36.68
N ASP A 129 11.01 -0.14 -36.83
CA ASP A 129 10.39 -0.54 -38.10
C ASP A 129 10.51 0.57 -39.16
N LEU A 130 10.39 1.83 -38.76
CA LEU A 130 10.60 2.99 -39.66
C LEU A 130 12.05 3.11 -40.11
N ASP A 131 13.02 2.93 -39.20
CA ASP A 131 14.44 2.96 -39.50
C ASP A 131 14.85 1.82 -40.44
N THR A 132 14.32 0.62 -40.19
CA THR A 132 14.55 -0.57 -41.02
C THR A 132 14.02 -0.34 -42.44
N ASN A 133 12.78 0.11 -42.60
CA ASN A 133 12.18 0.42 -43.90
C ASN A 133 12.92 1.53 -44.66
N CYS A 134 13.50 2.50 -43.95
CA CYS A 134 14.28 3.58 -44.56
C CYS A 134 15.62 3.09 -45.13
N CYS A 135 16.25 2.10 -44.50
CA CYS A 135 17.46 1.44 -45.00
C CYS A 135 17.20 0.57 -46.25
N PHE A 136 16.01 -0.04 -46.37
CA PHE A 136 15.64 -0.85 -47.55
C PHE A 136 15.31 -0.02 -48.79
N LEU A 137 14.79 1.20 -48.63
CA LEU A 137 14.42 2.08 -49.75
C LEU A 137 15.60 2.91 -50.31
N SER A 138 16.79 2.82 -49.69
CA SER A 138 18.01 3.52 -50.14
C SER A 138 19.03 2.60 -50.85
N LYS A 139 18.68 1.34 -51.14
CA LYS A 139 19.45 0.39 -51.95
C LYS A 139 18.71 0.09 -53.25
#